data_AF-A0A7C9DFI6-F1
#
_entry.id   AF-A0A7C9DFI6-F1
#
_cell.length_a   1.000
_cell.length_b   1.000
_cell.length_c   1.000
_cell.angle_alpha   90.00
_cell.angle_beta   90.00
_cell.angle_gamma   90.00
#
_symmetry.space_group_name_H-M   'P 1'
#
loop_
_entity.id
_entity.type
_entity.pdbx_description
1 polymer ?
#
loop_
_entity_poly.entity_id
_entity_poly.type
_entity_poly.pdbx_seq_one_letter_code
_entity_poly.pdbx_strand_id
1 'polypeptide(L)'
;RSITKSLTKPPEAYPDAKNQPHVQVALRLKQNGYSTGCSAGDTVPYIICCEEGASLGTSAGIAQRARHPDELKRDNSKWMIDIDYYLSQQIHPVVSRLCASIQGTNPARLADCLGLDPSKFQTKVIDTTSDDPSTSLICSVDDEERYKGCEPLVLSCPSCSSSVECPTVFSSLCKSINQKPNEVQPNELSDIWRRLRCPKCPEEGDVGRISPIMIANQVKRQADRFISMYYRGQMMCDDETCKYTTRSLNLRVIGDSERGTVCPNYPRCNGRLVRKVYDVFILSRS
;
A
#
# COMPACT_ATOMS: atom_id res chain seq x y z
N ARG A 1 24.05 -14.51 9.71
CA ARG A 1 24.19 -14.19 11.16
C ARG A 1 22.95 -14.74 11.88
N SER A 2 23.11 -15.34 13.06
CA SER A 2 21.97 -15.77 13.89
C SER A 2 21.31 -14.57 14.56
N ILE A 3 20.01 -14.69 14.82
CA ILE A 3 19.23 -13.70 15.58
C ILE A 3 19.27 -14.11 17.04
N THR A 4 19.50 -13.19 17.97
CA THR A 4 19.52 -13.48 19.41
C THR A 4 18.39 -12.75 20.13
N LYS A 5 17.72 -13.44 21.06
CA LYS A 5 16.71 -12.83 21.93
C LYS A 5 16.75 -13.44 23.33
N SER A 6 16.63 -12.58 24.34
CA SER A 6 16.64 -12.98 25.76
C SER A 6 15.27 -13.47 26.23
N LEU A 7 15.26 -14.55 27.01
CA LEU A 7 14.09 -15.04 27.72
C LEU A 7 13.87 -14.20 28.99
N THR A 8 12.69 -13.62 29.15
CA THR A 8 12.32 -12.87 30.37
C THR A 8 11.67 -13.78 31.43
N LYS A 9 11.21 -14.95 31.03
CA LYS A 9 10.53 -15.96 31.86
C LYS A 9 11.02 -17.35 31.45
N PRO A 10 10.79 -18.41 32.24
CA PRO A 10 11.02 -19.77 31.76
C PRO A 10 10.14 -20.06 30.53
N PRO A 11 10.63 -20.85 29.57
CA PRO A 11 9.97 -21.03 28.27
C PRO A 11 8.55 -21.62 28.38
N GLU A 12 8.23 -22.37 29.44
CA GLU A 12 6.89 -22.93 29.68
C GLU A 12 5.86 -21.88 30.14
N ALA A 13 6.32 -20.77 30.71
CA ALA A 13 5.45 -19.73 31.27
C ALA A 13 4.99 -18.72 30.22
N TYR A 14 5.32 -18.91 28.94
CA TYR A 14 4.89 -18.05 27.84
C TYR A 14 3.53 -18.51 27.28
N PRO A 15 2.47 -17.69 27.40
CA PRO A 15 1.15 -18.04 26.86
C PRO A 15 1.16 -18.14 25.33
N ASP A 16 2.00 -17.34 24.65
CA ASP A 16 2.09 -17.27 23.19
C ASP A 16 3.35 -17.96 22.64
N ALA A 17 3.83 -19.03 23.28
CA ALA A 17 5.05 -19.73 22.88
C ALA A 17 5.06 -20.13 21.39
N LYS A 18 3.89 -20.46 20.82
CA LYS A 18 3.71 -20.84 19.40
C LYS A 18 3.96 -19.73 18.40
N ASN A 19 3.95 -18.46 18.83
CA ASN A 19 4.18 -17.29 17.96
C ASN A 19 5.56 -16.69 18.18
N GLN A 20 6.35 -17.20 19.12
CA GLN A 20 7.63 -16.64 19.53
C GLN A 20 8.80 -17.58 19.15
N PRO A 21 9.59 -17.24 18.10
CA PRO A 21 10.69 -18.08 17.60
C PRO A 21 11.69 -18.53 18.68
N HIS A 22 12.25 -17.58 19.43
CA HIS A 22 13.19 -17.83 20.52
C HIS A 22 12.64 -18.74 21.63
N VAL A 23 11.36 -18.61 22.01
CA VAL A 23 10.72 -19.47 23.02
C VAL A 23 10.55 -20.88 22.49
N GLN A 24 10.12 -21.02 21.23
CA GLN A 24 9.95 -22.34 20.61
C GLN A 24 11.28 -23.08 20.43
N VAL A 25 12.36 -22.37 20.12
CA VAL A 25 13.71 -22.96 20.08
C VAL A 25 14.16 -23.38 21.48
N ALA A 26 13.95 -22.55 22.51
CA ALA A 26 14.29 -22.90 23.89
C ALA A 26 13.52 -24.13 24.41
N LEU A 27 12.21 -24.22 24.12
CA LEU A 27 11.40 -25.40 24.45
C LEU A 27 11.95 -26.66 23.78
N ARG A 28 12.35 -26.57 22.51
CA ARG A 28 12.92 -27.71 21.77
C ARG A 28 14.29 -28.12 22.33
N LEU A 29 15.16 -27.16 22.64
CA LEU A 29 16.46 -27.44 23.26
C LEU A 29 16.27 -28.17 24.59
N LYS A 30 15.32 -27.74 25.42
CA LYS A 30 14.98 -28.40 26.69
C LYS A 30 14.45 -29.81 26.49
N GLN A 31 13.57 -30.04 25.51
CA GLN A 31 13.09 -31.38 25.14
C GLN A 31 14.22 -32.31 24.68
N ASN A 32 15.22 -31.75 24.01
CA ASN A 32 16.41 -32.48 23.57
C ASN A 32 17.47 -32.67 24.68
N GLY A 33 17.15 -32.31 25.93
CA GLY A 33 18.01 -32.52 27.10
C GLY A 33 19.06 -31.43 27.35
N TYR A 34 19.03 -30.31 26.61
CA TYR A 34 19.96 -29.20 26.83
C TYR A 34 19.49 -28.32 28.01
N SER A 35 20.36 -28.16 29.01
CA SER A 35 20.08 -27.35 30.21
C SER A 35 20.58 -25.90 30.09
N THR A 36 21.50 -25.63 29.16
CA THR A 36 22.07 -24.31 28.89
C THR A 36 21.19 -23.52 27.92
N GLY A 37 20.80 -22.29 28.28
CA GLY A 37 20.00 -21.42 27.41
C GLY A 37 18.48 -21.54 27.58
N CYS A 38 18.01 -22.20 28.64
CA CYS A 38 16.60 -22.51 28.87
C CYS A 38 16.02 -21.80 30.12
N SER A 39 16.78 -20.92 30.77
CA SER A 39 16.38 -20.20 31.98
C SER A 39 15.98 -18.75 31.70
N ALA A 40 15.24 -18.13 32.63
CA ALA A 40 14.95 -16.70 32.56
C ALA A 40 16.27 -15.91 32.69
N GLY A 41 16.50 -14.97 31.77
CA GLY A 41 17.74 -14.22 31.62
C GLY A 41 18.65 -14.72 30.50
N ASP A 42 18.47 -15.97 30.04
CA ASP A 42 19.32 -16.54 29.00
C ASP A 42 19.01 -15.96 27.61
N THR A 43 20.05 -15.82 26.79
CA THR A 43 19.93 -15.39 25.39
C THR A 43 19.91 -16.59 24.45
N VAL A 44 18.84 -16.72 23.68
CA VAL A 44 18.63 -17.84 22.76
C VAL A 44 18.93 -17.39 21.33
N PRO A 45 19.95 -17.94 20.66
CA PRO A 45 20.18 -17.71 19.25
C PRO A 45 19.28 -18.62 18.39
N TYR A 46 18.74 -18.07 17.31
CA TYR A 46 17.92 -18.81 16.36
C TYR A 46 18.12 -18.34 14.91
N ILE A 47 17.78 -19.22 13.98
CA ILE A 47 17.78 -19.00 12.53
C ILE A 47 16.41 -19.46 12.00
N ILE A 48 15.87 -18.77 10.99
CA ILE A 48 14.61 -19.14 10.34
C ILE A 48 14.92 -20.01 9.12
N CYS A 49 14.28 -21.18 9.05
CA CYS A 49 14.53 -22.18 8.01
C CYS A 49 13.26 -22.49 7.18
N CYS A 50 13.43 -23.07 5.99
CA CYS A 50 12.41 -23.74 5.20
C CYS A 50 12.75 -25.24 5.06
N GLU A 51 11.73 -26.08 4.84
CA GLU A 51 11.91 -27.51 4.60
C GLU A 51 12.22 -27.73 3.11
N GLU A 52 13.16 -28.62 2.82
CA GLU A 52 13.58 -28.92 1.46
C GLU A 52 12.43 -29.59 0.68
N GLY A 53 11.99 -28.97 -0.43
CA GLY A 53 10.86 -29.44 -1.24
C GLY A 53 9.48 -28.91 -0.81
N ALA A 54 9.38 -28.11 0.25
CA ALA A 54 8.15 -27.37 0.54
C ALA A 54 7.98 -26.25 -0.49
N SER A 55 6.90 -26.30 -1.28
CA SER A 55 6.48 -25.17 -2.09
C SER A 55 6.31 -23.93 -1.20
N LEU A 56 6.64 -22.75 -1.73
CA LEU A 56 6.66 -21.41 -1.08
C LEU A 56 5.36 -20.97 -0.35
N GLY A 57 4.42 -21.88 -0.07
CA GLY A 57 3.14 -21.66 0.60
C GLY A 57 2.74 -22.70 1.66
N THR A 58 3.58 -23.70 2.02
CA THR A 58 3.25 -24.60 3.14
C THR A 58 3.54 -23.90 4.48
N SER A 59 2.50 -23.28 5.01
CA SER A 59 2.50 -22.23 6.03
C SER A 59 2.65 -22.75 7.47
N ALA A 60 3.80 -23.36 7.78
CA ALA A 60 4.22 -23.47 9.17
C ALA A 60 4.55 -22.06 9.72
N GLY A 61 4.03 -21.71 10.89
CA GLY A 61 4.27 -20.39 11.49
C GLY A 61 5.78 -20.12 11.68
N ILE A 62 6.19 -18.84 11.61
CA ILE A 62 7.61 -18.44 11.69
C ILE A 62 8.32 -19.02 12.93
N ALA A 63 7.62 -19.14 14.06
CA ALA A 63 8.19 -19.76 15.25
C ALA A 63 8.45 -21.27 15.08
N GLN A 64 7.59 -21.98 14.34
CA GLN A 64 7.77 -23.41 14.05
C GLN A 64 8.94 -23.66 13.10
N ARG A 65 9.31 -22.65 12.32
CA ARG A 65 10.42 -22.66 11.36
C ARG A 65 11.75 -22.24 11.98
N ALA A 66 11.73 -21.72 13.21
CA ALA A 66 12.93 -21.32 13.93
C ALA A 66 13.72 -22.53 14.46
N ARG A 67 15.03 -22.52 14.28
CA ARG A 67 15.98 -23.57 14.70
C ARG A 67 17.19 -22.95 15.38
N HIS A 68 17.84 -23.72 16.26
CA HIS A 68 19.12 -23.30 16.83
C HIS A 68 20.23 -23.47 15.77
N PRO A 69 21.23 -22.58 15.69
CA PRO A 69 22.32 -22.70 14.72
C PRO A 69 23.06 -24.04 14.76
N ASP A 70 23.20 -24.61 15.96
CA ASP A 70 23.88 -25.90 16.13
C ASP A 70 23.02 -27.10 15.71
N GLU A 71 21.69 -26.97 15.66
CA GLU A 71 20.83 -28.00 15.06
C GLU A 71 21.06 -28.07 13.54
N LEU A 72 21.20 -26.91 12.90
CA LEU A 72 21.42 -26.84 11.46
C LEU A 72 22.78 -27.43 11.06
N LYS A 73 23.84 -27.17 11.85
CA LYS A 73 25.17 -27.77 11.61
C LYS A 73 25.18 -29.30 11.65
N ARG A 74 24.24 -29.92 12.39
CA ARG A 74 24.14 -31.38 12.54
C ARG A 74 23.25 -32.01 11.46
N ASP A 75 22.12 -31.37 11.15
CA ASP A 75 21.09 -31.90 10.23
C ASP A 75 20.93 -31.00 8.98
N ASN A 76 21.98 -30.92 8.16
CA ASN A 76 22.03 -30.06 6.96
C ASN A 76 21.12 -30.51 5.80
N SER A 77 20.56 -31.73 5.85
CA SER A 77 19.85 -32.36 4.71
C SER A 77 18.33 -32.28 4.77
N LYS A 78 17.75 -31.58 5.76
CA LYS A 78 16.28 -31.42 5.86
C LYS A 78 15.83 -29.97 5.90
N TRP A 79 16.66 -29.09 6.46
CA TRP A 79 16.30 -27.69 6.69
C TRP A 79 17.30 -26.79 5.98
N MET A 80 16.80 -25.87 5.17
CA MET A 80 17.59 -24.82 4.55
C MET A 80 17.26 -23.47 5.16
N ILE A 81 18.17 -22.51 5.03
CA ILE A 81 17.93 -21.14 5.51
C ILE A 81 16.88 -20.48 4.61
N ASP A 82 15.87 -19.84 5.20
CA ASP A 82 14.88 -19.07 4.44
C ASP A 82 15.45 -17.71 4.02
N ILE A 83 16.06 -17.66 2.84
CA ILE A 83 16.68 -16.44 2.30
C ILE A 83 15.63 -15.32 2.12
N ASP A 84 14.44 -15.67 1.63
CA ASP A 84 13.36 -14.70 1.35
C ASP A 84 12.88 -14.01 2.63
N TYR A 85 12.82 -14.74 3.75
CA TYR A 85 12.52 -14.15 5.06
C TYR A 85 13.56 -13.09 5.44
N TYR A 86 14.85 -13.37 5.28
CA TYR A 86 15.90 -12.39 5.66
C TYR A 86 15.92 -11.18 4.72
N LEU A 87 15.75 -11.42 3.42
CA LEU A 87 15.64 -10.34 2.43
C LEU A 87 14.45 -9.43 2.76
N SER A 88 13.27 -10.00 3.02
CA SER A 88 12.04 -9.23 3.27
C SER A 88 11.93 -8.60 4.66
N GLN A 89 12.33 -9.31 5.72
CA GLN A 89 12.10 -8.86 7.10
C GLN A 89 13.30 -8.14 7.72
N GLN A 90 14.51 -8.33 7.21
CA GLN A 90 15.72 -7.73 7.80
C GLN A 90 16.42 -6.77 6.86
N ILE A 91 16.64 -7.15 5.61
CA ILE A 91 17.41 -6.34 4.67
C ILE A 91 16.54 -5.23 4.07
N HIS A 92 15.39 -5.59 3.49
CA HIS A 92 14.50 -4.65 2.81
C HIS A 92 14.07 -3.47 3.70
N PRO A 93 13.60 -3.64 4.96
CA PRO A 93 13.17 -2.52 5.79
C PRO A 93 14.31 -1.55 6.14
N VAL A 94 15.55 -2.05 6.24
CA VAL A 94 16.73 -1.22 6.52
C VAL A 94 17.14 -0.45 5.27
N VAL A 95 17.27 -1.13 4.14
CA VAL A 95 17.61 -0.51 2.85
C VAL A 95 16.56 0.52 2.45
N SER A 96 15.27 0.17 2.57
CA SER A 96 14.15 1.06 2.30
C SER A 96 14.19 2.32 3.16
N ARG A 97 14.62 2.24 4.43
CA ARG A 97 14.75 3.42 5.30
C ARG A 97 15.93 4.29 4.91
N LEU A 98 17.07 3.71 4.56
CA LEU A 98 18.26 4.45 4.15
C LEU A 98 18.07 5.15 2.80
N CYS A 99 17.34 4.51 1.89
CA CYS A 99 17.08 5.06 0.57
C CYS A 99 15.83 5.97 0.52
N ALA A 100 15.07 6.11 1.61
CA ALA A 100 13.80 6.85 1.61
C ALA A 100 13.92 8.31 1.12
N SER A 101 15.07 8.96 1.32
CA SER A 101 15.33 10.33 0.88
C SER A 101 15.95 10.44 -0.51
N ILE A 102 16.27 9.32 -1.17
CA ILE A 102 16.89 9.30 -2.50
C ILE A 102 15.79 9.31 -3.56
N GLN A 103 15.72 10.41 -4.30
CA GLN A 103 14.79 10.56 -5.41
C GLN A 103 14.94 9.44 -6.45
N GLY A 104 13.82 8.92 -6.95
CA GLY A 104 13.80 7.83 -7.93
C GLY A 104 13.90 6.42 -7.34
N THR A 105 14.07 6.29 -6.02
CA THR A 105 13.95 5.00 -5.33
C THR A 105 12.54 4.82 -4.75
N ASN A 106 12.03 3.59 -4.81
CA ASN A 106 10.72 3.21 -4.26
C ASN A 106 10.91 1.85 -3.55
N PRO A 107 10.29 1.63 -2.38
CA PRO A 107 10.28 0.32 -1.71
C PRO A 107 9.98 -0.87 -2.63
N ALA A 108 9.09 -0.72 -3.62
CA ALA A 108 8.80 -1.76 -4.60
C ALA A 108 9.99 -2.03 -5.56
N ARG A 109 10.67 -0.98 -6.04
CA ARG A 109 11.89 -1.12 -6.87
C ARG A 109 13.03 -1.74 -6.07
N LEU A 110 13.18 -1.36 -4.80
CA LEU A 110 14.18 -1.94 -3.92
C LEU A 110 13.89 -3.41 -3.62
N ALA A 111 12.61 -3.81 -3.52
CA ALA A 111 12.22 -5.21 -3.40
C ALA A 111 12.59 -6.01 -4.67
N ASP A 112 12.32 -5.46 -5.85
CA ASP A 112 12.70 -6.07 -7.13
C ASP A 112 14.21 -6.26 -7.26
N CYS A 113 15.01 -5.25 -6.87
CA CYS A 113 16.48 -5.36 -6.81
C CYS A 113 16.98 -6.45 -5.84
N LEU A 114 16.19 -6.79 -4.81
CA LEU A 114 16.50 -7.86 -3.86
C LEU A 114 15.97 -9.23 -4.32
N GLY A 115 15.33 -9.32 -5.49
CA GLY A 115 14.70 -10.55 -6.00
C GLY A 115 13.39 -10.91 -5.28
N LEU A 116 12.77 -9.95 -4.59
CA LEU A 116 11.48 -10.11 -3.91
C LEU A 116 10.34 -9.65 -4.82
N ASP A 117 9.15 -10.22 -4.63
CA ASP A 117 7.95 -9.80 -5.37
C ASP A 117 7.58 -8.33 -5.04
N PRO A 118 7.71 -7.39 -5.99
CA PRO A 118 7.49 -5.96 -5.74
C PRO A 118 6.05 -5.66 -5.33
N SER A 119 5.09 -6.52 -5.70
CA SER A 119 3.66 -6.36 -5.39
C SER A 119 3.39 -6.36 -3.88
N LYS A 120 4.19 -7.11 -3.11
CA LYS A 120 4.06 -7.22 -1.64
C LYS A 120 4.64 -6.02 -0.88
N PHE A 121 5.46 -5.21 -1.55
CA PHE A 121 6.16 -4.06 -0.98
C PHE A 121 5.71 -2.73 -1.58
N GLN A 122 4.59 -2.73 -2.32
CA GLN A 122 3.94 -1.49 -2.71
C GLN A 122 3.46 -0.79 -1.43
N THR A 123 4.15 0.28 -1.08
CA THR A 123 3.68 1.20 -0.05
C THR A 123 2.31 1.69 -0.50
N LYS A 124 1.26 1.40 0.27
CA LYS A 124 0.08 2.27 0.25
C LYS A 124 0.63 3.63 0.67
N VAL A 125 0.92 4.49 -0.31
CA VAL A 125 1.41 5.85 -0.06
C VAL A 125 0.30 6.56 0.71
N ILE A 126 0.37 6.46 2.04
CA ILE A 126 -0.23 7.42 2.94
C ILE A 126 0.79 8.54 2.94
N ASP A 127 0.59 9.45 2.00
CA ASP A 127 1.48 10.59 1.76
C ASP A 127 1.44 11.46 3.02
N THR A 128 2.46 11.30 3.86
CA THR A 128 2.67 12.13 5.04
C THR A 128 3.39 13.36 4.53
N THR A 129 2.65 14.45 4.46
CA THR A 129 3.07 15.76 3.98
C THR A 129 4.43 16.17 4.52
N SER A 130 5.41 16.37 3.63
CA SER A 130 6.39 17.43 3.78
C SER A 130 6.05 18.50 2.74
N ASP A 131 5.75 19.72 3.19
CA ASP A 131 5.68 20.92 2.37
C ASP A 131 7.07 21.20 1.76
N ASP A 132 7.42 20.47 0.69
CA ASP A 132 8.61 20.69 -0.12
C ASP A 132 8.14 21.30 -1.47
N PRO A 133 8.78 22.37 -1.99
CA PRO A 133 8.37 23.03 -3.23
C PRO A 133 8.68 22.20 -4.50
N SER A 134 8.94 20.90 -4.33
CA SER A 134 9.16 19.90 -5.35
C SER A 134 7.87 19.39 -6.01
N THR A 135 6.71 19.97 -5.68
CA THR A 135 5.43 19.83 -6.43
C THR A 135 5.56 20.15 -7.93
N SER A 136 6.67 20.77 -8.33
CA SER A 136 7.08 21.05 -9.71
C SER A 136 7.50 19.80 -10.52
N LEU A 137 7.71 18.63 -9.90
CA LEU A 137 8.19 17.40 -10.56
C LEU A 137 7.08 16.39 -10.93
N ILE A 138 5.80 16.72 -10.69
CA ILE A 138 4.65 15.82 -10.96
C ILE A 138 4.43 15.61 -12.49
N CYS A 139 5.12 16.35 -13.35
CA CYS A 139 5.10 16.14 -14.81
C CYS A 139 6.08 15.06 -15.32
N SER A 140 6.88 14.44 -14.46
CA SER A 140 7.86 13.41 -14.86
C SER A 140 7.45 11.98 -14.53
N VAL A 141 6.27 11.77 -13.93
CA VAL A 141 5.67 10.45 -13.72
C VAL A 141 4.77 10.09 -14.90
N ASP A 142 4.70 8.80 -15.23
CA ASP A 142 3.77 8.31 -16.25
C ASP A 142 2.31 8.58 -15.83
N ASP A 143 1.45 8.89 -16.81
CA ASP A 143 0.06 9.26 -16.55
C ASP A 143 -0.70 8.14 -15.81
N GLU A 144 -0.38 6.86 -16.05
CA GLU A 144 -1.02 5.76 -15.32
C GLU A 144 -0.67 5.77 -13.83
N GLU A 145 0.59 6.03 -13.48
CA GLU A 145 1.03 6.13 -12.09
C GLU A 145 0.46 7.37 -11.40
N ARG A 146 0.40 8.50 -12.12
CA ARG A 146 -0.14 9.77 -11.63
C ARG A 146 -1.62 9.67 -11.25
N TYR A 147 -2.42 8.98 -12.07
CA TYR A 147 -3.87 8.88 -11.87
C TYR A 147 -4.33 7.55 -11.23
N LYS A 148 -3.42 6.65 -10.82
CA LYS A 148 -3.73 5.35 -10.20
C LYS A 148 -4.67 5.45 -8.99
N GLY A 149 -4.54 6.52 -8.19
CA GLY A 149 -5.39 6.79 -7.03
C GLY A 149 -6.72 7.48 -7.35
N CYS A 150 -6.96 7.83 -8.61
CA CYS A 150 -8.16 8.56 -9.02
C CYS A 150 -9.30 7.60 -9.38
N GLU A 151 -10.47 7.84 -8.79
CA GLU A 151 -11.73 7.31 -9.30
C GLU A 151 -11.98 7.73 -10.76
N PRO A 152 -12.41 6.79 -11.63
CA PRO A 152 -12.70 7.10 -13.04
C PRO A 152 -13.93 8.00 -13.18
N LEU A 153 -13.97 8.80 -14.25
CA LEU A 153 -15.14 9.61 -14.56
C LEU A 153 -16.30 8.69 -14.98
N VAL A 154 -17.42 8.76 -14.27
CA VAL A 154 -18.62 7.97 -14.58
C VAL A 154 -19.70 8.88 -15.16
N LEU A 155 -20.22 8.54 -16.32
CA LEU A 155 -21.30 9.26 -17.00
C LEU A 155 -22.62 8.52 -16.85
N SER A 156 -23.68 9.24 -16.52
CA SER A 156 -25.05 8.75 -16.51
C SER A 156 -25.71 9.03 -17.86
N CYS A 157 -26.31 7.99 -18.45
CA CYS A 157 -27.13 8.13 -19.64
C CYS A 157 -28.49 8.80 -19.27
N PRO A 158 -28.92 9.85 -20.00
CA PRO A 158 -30.22 10.47 -19.75
C PRO A 158 -31.41 9.60 -20.15
N SER A 159 -31.23 8.67 -21.10
CA SER A 159 -32.33 7.84 -21.64
C SER A 159 -32.64 6.62 -20.76
N CYS A 160 -31.62 5.92 -20.25
CA CYS A 160 -31.79 4.69 -19.48
C CYS A 160 -31.28 4.78 -18.04
N SER A 161 -30.81 5.95 -17.60
CA SER A 161 -30.23 6.20 -16.27
C SER A 161 -29.06 5.28 -15.89
N SER A 162 -28.50 4.54 -16.85
CA SER A 162 -27.35 3.68 -16.60
C SER A 162 -26.08 4.50 -16.48
N SER A 163 -25.26 4.14 -15.49
CA SER A 163 -23.89 4.62 -15.35
C SER A 163 -22.96 3.89 -16.31
N VAL A 164 -22.09 4.65 -16.97
CA VAL A 164 -21.10 4.18 -17.93
C VAL A 164 -19.78 4.85 -17.57
N GLU A 165 -18.72 4.07 -17.39
CA GLU A 165 -17.39 4.65 -17.22
C GLU A 165 -16.97 5.34 -18.51
N CYS A 166 -16.53 6.59 -18.39
CA CYS A 166 -16.03 7.34 -19.53
C CYS A 166 -14.74 6.67 -20.01
N PRO A 167 -14.65 6.26 -21.28
CA PRO A 167 -13.42 5.69 -21.80
C PRO A 167 -12.28 6.70 -21.64
N THR A 168 -11.09 6.24 -21.28
CA THR A 168 -9.88 7.07 -21.40
C THR A 168 -9.75 7.51 -22.85
N VAL A 169 -9.35 8.75 -23.08
CA VAL A 169 -9.16 9.32 -24.43
C VAL A 169 -8.35 8.36 -25.30
N PHE A 170 -7.35 7.71 -24.71
CA PHE A 170 -6.52 6.68 -25.35
C PHE A 170 -7.28 5.41 -25.76
N SER A 171 -8.13 4.85 -24.89
CA SER A 171 -8.93 3.65 -25.23
C SER A 171 -9.94 3.90 -26.36
N SER A 172 -10.48 5.11 -26.46
CA SER A 172 -11.34 5.52 -27.57
C SER A 172 -10.56 5.78 -28.85
N LEU A 173 -9.37 6.38 -28.76
CA LEU A 173 -8.46 6.54 -29.91
C LEU A 173 -8.02 5.18 -30.47
N CYS A 174 -7.67 4.21 -29.63
CA CYS A 174 -7.29 2.85 -30.08
C CYS A 174 -8.42 2.12 -30.81
N LYS A 175 -9.69 2.35 -30.44
CA LYS A 175 -10.84 1.79 -31.19
C LYS A 175 -10.99 2.42 -32.56
N SER A 176 -10.64 3.70 -32.71
CA SER A 176 -10.64 4.42 -34.00
C SER A 176 -9.41 4.07 -34.86
N ILE A 177 -8.24 3.84 -34.26
CA ILE A 177 -6.96 3.57 -34.95
C ILE A 177 -6.90 2.14 -35.57
N ASN A 178 -7.80 1.23 -35.19
CA ASN A 178 -7.96 -0.04 -35.91
C ASN A 178 -8.46 0.12 -37.37
N GLN A 179 -8.73 1.35 -37.82
CA GLN A 179 -8.76 1.72 -39.23
C GLN A 179 -7.47 2.49 -39.57
N LYS A 180 -6.49 1.77 -40.15
CA LYS A 180 -5.20 2.20 -40.76
C LYS A 180 -4.53 3.50 -40.23
N PRO A 181 -3.25 3.44 -39.80
CA PRO A 181 -2.54 4.61 -39.29
C PRO A 181 -2.15 5.55 -40.43
N ASN A 182 -2.71 6.75 -40.45
CA ASN A 182 -2.05 7.91 -41.04
C ASN A 182 -2.51 9.19 -40.33
N GLU A 183 -1.54 9.85 -39.69
CA GLU A 183 -1.56 11.26 -39.26
C GLU A 183 -2.79 11.74 -38.45
N VAL A 184 -2.73 11.55 -37.13
CA VAL A 184 -3.74 12.07 -36.19
C VAL A 184 -3.66 13.61 -36.15
N GLN A 185 -4.69 14.28 -36.67
CA GLN A 185 -4.87 15.73 -36.60
C GLN A 185 -5.66 16.13 -35.33
N PRO A 186 -5.40 17.31 -34.73
CA PRO A 186 -6.05 17.76 -33.48
C PRO A 186 -7.60 17.84 -33.51
N ASN A 187 -8.20 17.86 -34.69
CA ASN A 187 -9.66 18.02 -34.87
C ASN A 187 -10.48 16.76 -34.52
N GLU A 188 -9.83 15.59 -34.37
CA GLU A 188 -10.53 14.31 -34.14
C GLU A 188 -11.02 14.12 -32.69
N LEU A 189 -10.38 14.78 -31.72
CA LEU A 189 -10.77 14.70 -30.29
C LEU A 189 -12.15 15.32 -30.01
N SER A 190 -12.48 16.41 -30.69
CA SER A 190 -13.80 17.06 -30.60
C SER A 190 -14.91 16.15 -31.15
N ASP A 191 -14.57 15.30 -32.12
CA ASP A 191 -15.51 14.37 -32.76
C ASP A 191 -15.84 13.16 -31.90
N ILE A 192 -14.92 12.72 -31.01
CA ILE A 192 -15.15 11.61 -30.08
C ILE A 192 -16.28 11.95 -29.11
N TRP A 193 -16.24 13.14 -28.50
CA TRP A 193 -17.26 13.59 -27.55
C TRP A 193 -18.62 13.83 -28.20
N ARG A 194 -18.65 14.14 -29.50
CA ARG A 194 -19.89 14.29 -30.28
C ARG A 194 -20.55 12.95 -30.63
N ARG A 195 -19.78 11.86 -30.60
CA ARG A 195 -20.24 10.49 -30.95
C ARG A 195 -20.50 9.62 -29.72
N LEU A 196 -20.26 10.13 -28.50
CA LEU A 196 -20.44 9.36 -27.28
C LEU A 196 -21.89 8.93 -27.08
N ARG A 197 -22.09 7.61 -27.00
CA ARG A 197 -23.38 6.96 -26.78
C ARG A 197 -23.30 5.95 -25.65
N CYS A 198 -24.43 5.78 -24.98
CA CYS A 198 -24.60 4.74 -23.97
C CYS A 198 -24.64 3.36 -24.65
N PRO A 199 -23.79 2.40 -24.25
CA PRO A 199 -23.77 1.05 -24.84
C PRO A 199 -25.01 0.22 -24.53
N LYS A 200 -25.86 0.66 -23.59
CA LYS A 200 -27.10 -0.03 -23.21
C LYS A 200 -28.34 0.49 -23.94
N CYS A 201 -28.20 1.55 -24.74
CA CYS A 201 -29.28 2.12 -25.53
C CYS A 201 -29.18 1.63 -26.98
N PRO A 202 -30.31 1.48 -27.69
CA PRO A 202 -30.30 1.17 -29.11
C PRO A 202 -29.59 2.26 -29.91
N GLU A 203 -28.94 1.89 -31.02
CA GLU A 203 -28.17 2.83 -31.86
C GLU A 203 -29.05 3.74 -32.74
N GLU A 204 -30.36 3.49 -32.78
CA GLU A 204 -31.30 4.24 -33.61
C GLU A 204 -31.74 5.56 -32.95
N GLY A 205 -31.53 6.66 -33.67
CA GLY A 205 -31.96 8.00 -33.27
C GLY A 205 -31.07 8.67 -32.22
N ASP A 206 -31.66 9.61 -31.46
CA ASP A 206 -30.97 10.36 -30.40
C ASP A 206 -31.00 9.67 -29.03
N VAL A 207 -31.59 8.48 -28.95
CA VAL A 207 -31.67 7.69 -27.73
C VAL A 207 -30.25 7.28 -27.30
N GLY A 208 -29.92 7.53 -26.04
CA GLY A 208 -28.62 7.17 -25.49
C GLY A 208 -27.45 8.08 -25.88
N ARG A 209 -27.65 9.14 -26.68
CA ARG A 209 -26.60 10.13 -26.98
C ARG A 209 -26.30 10.98 -25.74
N ILE A 210 -25.02 11.18 -25.47
CA ILE A 210 -24.56 12.04 -24.37
C ILE A 210 -23.90 13.27 -25.00
N SER A 211 -24.64 14.38 -25.04
CA SER A 211 -24.14 15.61 -25.66
C SER A 211 -22.97 16.23 -24.87
N PRO A 212 -22.09 17.02 -25.52
CA PRO A 212 -20.99 17.69 -24.82
C PRO A 212 -21.44 18.53 -23.62
N ILE A 213 -22.61 19.17 -23.70
CA ILE A 213 -23.19 19.95 -22.60
C ILE A 213 -23.57 19.06 -21.42
N MET A 214 -24.12 17.88 -21.68
CA MET A 214 -24.43 16.89 -20.64
C MET A 214 -23.15 16.37 -19.98
N ILE A 215 -22.10 16.12 -20.76
CA ILE A 215 -20.80 15.69 -20.24
C ILE A 215 -20.21 16.79 -19.34
N ALA A 216 -20.15 18.04 -19.82
CA ALA A 216 -19.65 19.16 -19.04
C ALA A 216 -20.39 19.34 -17.71
N ASN A 217 -21.73 19.25 -17.72
CA ASN A 217 -22.53 19.33 -16.50
C ASN A 217 -22.25 18.17 -15.54
N GLN A 218 -22.08 16.95 -16.05
CA GLN A 218 -21.79 15.77 -15.22
C GLN A 218 -20.38 15.79 -14.64
N VAL A 219 -19.39 16.23 -15.42
CA VAL A 219 -18.02 16.47 -14.97
C VAL A 219 -18.00 17.52 -13.87
N LYS A 220 -18.65 18.67 -14.10
CA LYS A 220 -18.74 19.74 -13.10
C LYS A 220 -19.36 19.25 -11.79
N ARG A 221 -20.48 18.52 -11.85
CA ARG A 221 -21.13 17.96 -10.64
C ARG A 221 -20.22 17.00 -9.87
N GLN A 222 -19.41 16.20 -10.55
CA GLN A 222 -18.45 15.29 -9.91
C GLN A 222 -17.28 16.06 -9.32
N ALA A 223 -16.73 17.04 -10.04
CA ALA A 223 -15.69 17.92 -9.52
C ALA A 223 -16.16 18.66 -8.26
N ASP A 224 -17.34 19.29 -8.30
CA ASP A 224 -17.95 19.98 -7.16
C ASP A 224 -18.15 19.04 -5.95
N ARG A 225 -18.47 17.77 -6.20
CA ARG A 225 -18.55 16.74 -5.15
C ARG A 225 -17.19 16.49 -4.51
N PHE A 226 -16.13 16.31 -5.28
CA PHE A 226 -14.77 16.09 -4.75
C PHE A 226 -14.25 17.32 -4.02
N ILE A 227 -14.48 18.51 -4.56
CA ILE A 227 -14.19 19.80 -3.92
C ILE A 227 -14.92 19.87 -2.58
N SER A 228 -16.23 19.59 -2.55
CA SER A 228 -17.01 19.56 -1.31
C SER A 228 -16.46 18.54 -0.31
N MET A 229 -16.08 17.33 -0.75
CA MET A 229 -15.49 16.30 0.13
C MET A 229 -14.18 16.76 0.76
N TYR A 230 -13.34 17.48 0.02
CA TYR A 230 -12.11 18.05 0.54
C TYR A 230 -12.37 19.15 1.56
N TYR A 231 -13.22 20.12 1.23
CA TYR A 231 -13.54 21.23 2.13
C TYR A 231 -14.37 20.80 3.34
N ARG A 232 -14.90 19.56 3.38
CA ARG A 232 -15.45 18.98 4.62
C ARG A 232 -14.39 18.82 5.71
N GLY A 233 -13.10 18.78 5.36
CA GLY A 233 -11.98 18.81 6.30
C GLY A 233 -11.91 17.57 7.20
N GLN A 234 -12.31 16.41 6.71
CA GLN A 234 -12.32 15.19 7.52
C GLN A 234 -10.91 14.66 7.73
N MET A 235 -10.52 14.49 8.99
CA MET A 235 -9.24 13.95 9.42
C MET A 235 -9.45 12.62 10.15
N MET A 236 -8.47 11.74 10.07
CA MET A 236 -8.45 10.42 10.72
C MET A 236 -7.09 10.21 11.38
N CYS A 237 -7.06 9.55 12.54
CA CYS A 237 -5.82 9.13 13.17
C CYS A 237 -5.13 8.06 12.31
N ASP A 238 -3.84 8.24 12.04
CA ASP A 238 -2.97 7.30 11.31
C ASP A 238 -2.72 5.96 12.04
N ASP A 239 -2.88 5.94 13.36
CA ASP A 239 -2.79 4.73 14.18
C ASP A 239 -3.93 3.75 13.83
N GLU A 240 -3.54 2.58 13.30
CA GLU A 240 -4.46 1.53 12.85
C GLU A 240 -5.40 1.02 13.95
N THR A 241 -4.99 1.11 15.22
CA THR A 241 -5.80 0.68 16.35
C THR A 241 -6.78 1.76 16.81
N CYS A 242 -6.46 3.04 16.54
CA CYS A 242 -7.27 4.17 17.01
C CYS A 242 -8.41 4.51 16.05
N LYS A 243 -8.13 4.68 14.76
CA LYS A 243 -9.10 5.07 13.69
C LYS A 243 -10.01 6.27 14.01
N TYR A 244 -9.65 7.10 15.00
CA TYR A 244 -10.46 8.23 15.42
C TYR A 244 -10.62 9.21 14.27
N THR A 245 -11.84 9.69 14.02
CA THR A 245 -12.15 10.57 12.89
C THR A 245 -12.81 11.85 13.38
N THR A 246 -12.37 13.00 12.90
CA THR A 246 -12.91 14.31 13.29
C THR A 246 -12.89 15.28 12.12
N ARG A 247 -13.63 16.38 12.25
CA ARG A 247 -13.56 17.56 11.37
C ARG A 247 -12.99 18.78 12.09
N SER A 248 -12.89 18.71 13.42
CA SER A 248 -12.39 19.78 14.26
C SER A 248 -10.89 19.63 14.45
N LEU A 249 -10.16 20.73 14.28
CA LEU A 249 -8.74 20.81 14.57
C LEU A 249 -8.50 20.65 16.07
N ASN A 250 -7.54 19.81 16.44
CA ASN A 250 -7.11 19.69 17.83
C ASN A 250 -5.99 20.69 18.11
N LEU A 251 -6.27 21.74 18.88
CA LEU A 251 -5.29 22.80 19.18
C LEU A 251 -4.18 22.38 20.16
N ARG A 252 -4.22 21.13 20.67
CA ARG A 252 -3.15 20.61 21.53
C ARG A 252 -1.84 20.49 20.76
N VAL A 253 -0.77 20.95 21.39
CA VAL A 253 0.61 20.79 20.91
C VAL A 253 1.36 19.98 21.97
N ILE A 254 2.00 18.89 21.56
CA ILE A 254 2.72 17.98 22.45
C ILE A 254 4.11 17.75 21.85
N GLY A 255 5.16 18.18 22.55
CA GLY A 255 6.53 18.14 22.04
C GLY A 255 6.64 18.87 20.69
N ASP A 256 7.29 18.21 19.72
CA ASP A 256 7.50 18.73 18.36
C ASP A 256 6.33 18.40 17.40
N SER A 257 5.13 18.11 17.92
CA SER A 257 3.97 17.81 17.06
C SER A 257 3.44 19.07 16.39
N GLU A 258 3.13 18.98 15.10
CA GLU A 258 2.50 20.08 14.38
C GLU A 258 1.14 20.45 14.96
N ARG A 259 0.83 21.75 14.96
CA ARG A 259 -0.45 22.28 15.48
C ARG A 259 -1.62 21.65 14.73
N GLY A 260 -2.64 21.19 15.45
CA GLY A 260 -3.82 20.58 14.81
C GLY A 260 -3.73 19.07 14.62
N THR A 261 -2.54 18.47 14.72
CA THR A 261 -2.31 17.07 14.31
C THR A 261 -2.38 16.06 15.45
N VAL A 262 -2.37 16.49 16.72
CA VAL A 262 -2.37 15.55 17.85
C VAL A 262 -3.69 14.79 17.94
N CYS A 263 -3.64 13.46 18.03
CA CYS A 263 -4.84 12.64 18.22
C CYS A 263 -5.55 13.00 19.54
N PRO A 264 -6.88 13.24 19.55
CA PRO A 264 -7.62 13.54 20.78
C PRO A 264 -7.57 12.45 21.85
N ASN A 265 -7.28 11.20 21.46
CA ASN A 265 -7.15 10.07 22.37
C ASN A 265 -5.79 10.02 23.10
N TYR A 266 -4.88 10.96 22.85
CA TYR A 266 -3.64 11.10 23.63
C TYR A 266 -3.95 11.24 25.15
N PRO A 267 -3.22 10.57 26.06
CA PRO A 267 -1.99 9.78 25.83
C PRO A 267 -2.21 8.30 25.48
N ARG A 268 -3.45 7.84 25.31
CA ARG A 268 -3.74 6.43 24.96
C ARG A 268 -3.41 6.11 23.50
N CYS A 269 -3.27 7.11 22.65
CA CYS A 269 -2.85 7.00 21.26
C CYS A 269 -1.81 8.08 20.96
N ASN A 270 -0.69 7.68 20.34
CA ASN A 270 0.38 8.57 19.90
C ASN A 270 0.32 8.87 18.40
N GLY A 271 -0.76 8.46 17.73
CA GLY A 271 -0.99 8.76 16.33
C GLY A 271 -1.30 10.23 16.06
N ARG A 272 -1.25 10.59 14.79
CA ARG A 272 -1.52 11.93 14.26
C ARG A 272 -2.78 11.93 13.41
N LEU A 273 -3.54 13.01 13.50
CA LEU A 273 -4.66 13.29 12.62
C LEU A 273 -4.13 13.68 11.25
N VAL A 274 -4.45 12.86 10.24
CA VAL A 274 -4.15 13.09 8.83
C VAL A 274 -5.44 13.33 8.05
N ARG A 275 -5.41 14.18 7.02
CA ARG A 275 -6.58 14.39 6.16
C ARG A 275 -6.91 13.11 5.39
N LYS A 276 -8.20 12.77 5.30
CA LYS A 276 -8.65 11.64 4.47
C LYS A 276 -8.54 11.91 2.97
N VAL A 277 -8.59 13.17 2.56
CA VAL A 277 -8.53 13.61 1.16
C VAL A 277 -7.43 14.67 1.07
N TYR A 278 -6.41 14.41 0.25
CA TYR A 278 -5.24 15.28 0.11
C TYR A 278 -5.37 16.23 -1.08
N ASP A 279 -4.62 17.34 -1.05
CA ASP A 279 -4.55 18.36 -2.11
C ASP A 279 -4.14 17.80 -3.48
N VAL A 280 -3.21 16.84 -3.48
CA VAL A 280 -2.69 16.18 -4.69
C VAL A 280 -3.78 15.37 -5.41
N PHE A 281 -4.78 14.87 -4.68
CA PHE A 281 -5.92 14.15 -5.27
C PHE A 281 -6.92 15.06 -5.98
N ILE A 282 -6.78 16.39 -5.90
CA ILE A 282 -7.74 17.35 -6.49
C ILE A 282 -7.09 18.15 -7.60
N LEU A 283 -5.82 18.53 -7.41
CA LEU A 283 -5.05 19.25 -8.44
C LEU A 283 -4.68 18.36 -9.65
N SER A 284 -4.67 17.04 -9.47
CA SER A 284 -4.62 16.07 -10.57
C SER A 284 -6.00 15.82 -11.23
N ARG A 285 -7.08 16.41 -10.70
CA ARG A 285 -8.47 16.17 -11.12
C ARG A 285 -9.18 17.41 -11.66
N SER A 286 -8.48 18.53 -11.82
CA SER A 286 -9.00 19.78 -12.40
C SER A 286 -8.32 20.05 -13.73
#